data_AF-A0A0G1ABS9-F1
#
_entry.id   AF-A0A0G1ABS9-F1
#
_cell.length_a   1.000
_cell.length_b   1.000
_cell.length_c   1.000
_cell.angle_alpha   90.00
_cell.angle_beta   90.00
_cell.angle_gamma   90.00
#
_symmetry.space_group_name_H-M   'P 1'
#
loop_
_entity.id
_entity.type
_entity.pdbx_description
1 polymer ?
#
loop_
_entity_poly.entity_id
_entity_poly.type
_entity_poly.pdbx_seq_one_letter_code
_entity_poly.pdbx_strand_id
1 'polypeptide(L)' 'MRRQTKETINFDSLTPKEKKQFVKQLESEMREAARNLDFETAARIRDRVETISKNL' A
#
# COMPACT_ATOMS: atom_id res chain seq x y z
N MET A 1 14.36 18.08 -13.76
CA MET A 1 13.19 17.19 -13.94
C MET A 1 13.36 15.97 -13.03
N ARG A 2 12.71 15.95 -11.86
CA ARG A 2 12.71 14.74 -11.01
C ARG A 2 11.79 13.72 -11.67
N ARG A 3 12.38 12.68 -12.26
CA ARG A 3 11.65 11.53 -12.80
C ARG A 3 10.90 10.90 -11.63
N GLN A 4 9.57 11.09 -11.57
CA GLN A 4 8.73 10.16 -10.84
C GLN A 4 8.71 8.87 -11.67
N THR A 5 9.72 8.02 -11.47
CA THR A 5 9.56 6.60 -11.77
C THR A 5 8.55 6.09 -10.77
N LYS A 6 7.26 6.12 -11.13
CA LYS A 6 6.25 5.26 -10.51
C LYS A 6 6.72 3.84 -10.77
N GLU A 7 7.57 3.34 -9.88
CA GLU A 7 7.99 1.95 -9.87
C GLU A 7 6.70 1.15 -9.71
N THR A 8 6.32 0.46 -10.78
CA THR A 8 5.32 -0.58 -10.75
C THR A 8 5.91 -1.70 -9.91
N ILE A 9 5.77 -1.58 -8.58
CA ILE A 9 6.23 -2.60 -7.64
C ILE A 9 5.55 -3.89 -8.06
N ASN A 10 6.34 -4.83 -8.59
CA ASN A 10 5.83 -6.09 -9.09
C ASN A 10 5.58 -7.00 -7.88
N PHE A 11 4.34 -6.95 -7.36
CA PHE A 11 3.96 -7.62 -6.10
C PHE A 11 4.24 -9.11 -6.10
N ASP A 12 4.13 -9.76 -7.26
CA ASP A 12 4.40 -11.19 -7.42
C ASP A 12 5.88 -11.54 -7.24
N SER A 13 6.79 -10.58 -7.44
CA SER A 13 8.24 -10.77 -7.26
C SER A 13 8.72 -10.52 -5.83
N LEU A 14 7.86 -10.00 -4.95
CA LEU A 14 8.21 -9.74 -3.55
C LEU A 14 8.19 -11.03 -2.73
N THR A 15 9.21 -11.21 -1.90
CA THR A 15 9.22 -12.28 -0.90
C THR A 15 8.07 -12.09 0.11
N PRO A 16 7.61 -13.16 0.80
CA PRO A 16 6.57 -13.03 1.82
C PRO A 16 6.90 -12.00 2.91
N LYS A 17 8.19 -11.80 3.21
CA LYS A 17 8.67 -10.80 4.17
C LYS A 17 8.49 -9.38 3.64
N GLU A 18 8.85 -9.14 2.38
CA GLU A 18 8.68 -7.82 1.74
C GLU A 18 7.20 -7.48 1.55
N LYS A 19 6.36 -8.45 1.16
CA LYS A 19 4.90 -8.28 1.11
C LYS A 19 4.35 -7.83 2.46
N LYS A 20 4.77 -8.48 3.56
CA LYS A 20 4.37 -8.08 4.92
C LYS A 20 4.86 -6.67 5.30
N GLN A 21 6.07 -6.29 4.93
CA GLN A 21 6.57 -4.93 5.19
C GLN A 21 5.78 -3.89 4.38
N PHE A 22 5.46 -4.20 3.13
CA PHE A 22 4.70 -3.31 2.28
C PHE A 22 3.26 -3.11 2.79
N VAL A 23 2.59 -4.19 3.22
CA VAL A 23 1.28 -4.09 3.86
C VAL A 23 1.33 -3.19 5.10
N LYS A 24 2.34 -3.34 5.95
CA LYS A 24 2.52 -2.46 7.12
C LYS A 24 2.72 -0.98 6.75
N GLN A 25 3.42 -0.69 5.66
CA GLN A 25 3.59 0.68 5.16
C GLN A 25 2.23 1.26 4.71
N LEU A 26 1.48 0.50 3.89
CA LEU A 26 0.14 0.90 3.48
C LEU A 26 -0.82 1.11 4.66
N GLU A 27 -0.79 0.24 5.67
CA GLU A 27 -1.60 0.43 6.88
C GLU A 27 -1.26 1.72 7.62
N SER A 28 0.02 2.10 7.66
CA SER A 28 0.46 3.36 8.25
C SER A 28 -0.05 4.56 7.44
N GLU A 29 0.07 4.52 6.11
CA GLU A 29 -0.44 5.56 5.21
C GLU A 29 -1.97 5.69 5.30
N MET A 30 -2.70 4.57 5.40
CA MET A 30 -4.15 4.55 5.59
C MET A 30 -4.54 5.26 6.90
N ARG A 31 -3.82 4.98 8.01
CA ARG A 31 -4.07 5.63 9.30
C ARG A 31 -3.76 7.13 9.25
N GLU A 32 -2.75 7.54 8.48
CA GLU A 32 -2.46 8.95 8.27
C GLU A 32 -3.55 9.64 7.46
N ALA A 33 -4.00 9.05 6.35
CA ALA A 33 -5.12 9.56 5.57
C ALA A 33 -6.40 9.68 6.43
N ALA A 34 -6.72 8.68 7.23
CA ALA A 34 -7.85 8.71 8.14
C ALA A 34 -7.72 9.82 9.22
N ARG A 35 -6.52 10.03 9.77
CA ARG A 35 -6.26 11.16 10.71
C ARG A 35 -6.46 12.52 10.05
N ASN A 36 -6.15 12.62 8.76
CA ASN A 36 -6.34 13.83 7.96
C ASN A 36 -7.78 13.97 7.41
N LEU A 37 -8.71 13.10 7.82
CA LEU A 37 -10.10 13.04 7.33
C LEU A 37 -10.22 12.75 5.83
N ASP A 38 -9.15 12.24 5.21
CA ASP A 38 -9.13 11.78 3.82
C ASP A 38 -9.58 10.31 3.75
N PHE A 39 -10.89 10.11 3.86
CA PHE A 39 -11.49 8.78 3.86
C PHE A 39 -11.46 8.12 2.47
N GLU A 40 -11.42 8.91 1.40
CA GLU A 40 -11.34 8.37 0.03
C GLU A 40 -9.98 7.70 -0.19
N THR A 41 -8.90 8.36 0.21
CA THR A 41 -7.55 7.78 0.18
C THR A 41 -7.44 6.59 1.13
N ALA A 42 -7.98 6.69 2.35
CA ALA A 42 -7.97 5.57 3.29
C ALA A 42 -8.72 4.33 2.74
N ALA A 43 -9.87 4.52 2.11
CA ALA A 43 -10.65 3.45 1.49
C ALA A 43 -9.88 2.78 0.33
N ARG A 44 -9.28 3.56 -0.56
CA ARG A 44 -8.43 3.03 -1.64
C ARG A 44 -7.25 2.21 -1.11
N ILE A 45 -6.61 2.66 -0.04
CA ILE A 45 -5.48 1.95 0.56
C ILE A 45 -5.95 0.63 1.18
N ARG A 46 -7.08 0.64 1.91
CA ARG A 46 -7.69 -0.58 2.47
C ARG A 46 -7.93 -1.63 1.39
N ASP A 47 -8.60 -1.25 0.29
CA ASP A 47 -8.94 -2.19 -0.78
C ASP A 47 -7.67 -2.79 -1.42
N ARG A 48 -6.60 -1.99 -1.52
CA ARG A 48 -5.30 -2.45 -1.98
C ARG A 48 -4.63 -3.41 -0.99
N VAL A 49 -4.69 -3.13 0.31
CA VAL A 49 -4.17 -4.02 1.36
C VAL A 49 -4.90 -5.37 1.36
N GLU A 50 -6.23 -5.37 1.20
CA GLU A 50 -7.01 -6.62 1.11
C GLU A 50 -6.63 -7.44 -0.11
N THR A 51 -6.44 -6.78 -1.25
CA THR A 51 -6.02 -7.45 -2.49
C THR A 51 -4.65 -8.12 -2.33
N ILE A 52 -3.72 -7.47 -1.64
CA ILE A 52 -2.37 -8.02 -1.40
C ILE A 52 -2.45 -9.15 -0.37
N SER A 53 -3.23 -8.98 0.71
CA SER A 53 -3.36 -9.97 1.78
C SER A 53 -4.07 -11.24 1.34
N LYS A 54 -5.00 -11.17 0.39
CA LYS A 54 -5.66 -12.37 -0.19
C LYS A 54 -4.75 -13.20 -1.09
N ASN A 55 -3.67 -12.59 -1.62
CA ASN A 55 -2.69 -13.23 -2.51
C ASN A 55 -1.36 -13.56 -1.79
N LEU A 56 -1.40 -13.63 -0.46
CA LEU A 56 -0.27 -13.92 0.45
C LEU A 56 -0.40 -15.34 1.00
#